data_AF-A5HMM4-F1
#
_entry.id   AF-A5HMM4-F1
#
_cell.length_a   1.000
_cell.length_b   1.000
_cell.length_c   1.000
_cell.angle_alpha   90.00
_cell.angle_beta   90.00
_cell.angle_gamma   90.00
#
_symmetry.space_group_name_H-M   'P 1'
#
loop_
_entity.id
_entity.type
_entity.pdbx_description
1 polymer ?
#
loop_
_entity_poly.entity_id
_entity_poly.type
_entity_poly.pdbx_seq_one_letter_code
_entity_poly.pdbx_strand_id
1 'polypeptide(L)'
;LCEGGELFDRIVARGHYTERAAAAVVRTIVEVVQLCHRHGVIHRDLKPENFLFANKKENSPLKAIDFGLSIFFKPGEKFSEIVGSPYYMAPEVLKRNYGPEIDIWSAGVILYILLCGV
;
A
#
# COMPACT_ATOMS: atom_id res chain seq x y z
N LEU A 1 13.28 -10.28 9.80
CA LEU A 1 13.59 -10.27 8.36
C LEU A 1 12.36 -10.73 7.59
N CYS A 2 12.06 -10.17 6.42
CA CYS A 2 11.04 -10.66 5.49
C CYS A 2 11.72 -11.40 4.35
N GLU A 3 11.56 -12.72 4.28
CA GLU A 3 12.27 -13.59 3.33
C GLU A 3 11.36 -14.15 2.23
N GLY A 4 10.09 -13.73 2.24
CA GLY A 4 9.04 -14.27 1.37
C GLY A 4 8.91 -13.61 0.01
N GLY A 5 9.73 -12.59 -0.28
CA GLY A 5 9.70 -11.80 -1.51
C GLY A 5 8.62 -10.72 -1.49
N GLU A 6 8.58 -9.95 -2.58
CA GLU A 6 7.59 -8.89 -2.81
C GLU A 6 6.21 -9.47 -3.13
N LEU A 7 5.19 -8.64 -2.89
CA LEU A 7 3.81 -8.97 -3.22
C LEU A 7 3.66 -9.37 -4.69
N PHE A 8 4.22 -8.56 -5.59
CA PHE A 8 3.99 -8.68 -7.03
C PHE A 8 4.67 -9.92 -7.62
N ASP A 9 5.89 -10.24 -7.19
CA ASP A 9 6.62 -11.43 -7.62
C ASP A 9 5.82 -12.72 -7.40
N ARG A 10 5.13 -12.83 -6.25
CA ARG A 10 4.29 -13.99 -5.96
C ARG A 10 3.06 -14.10 -6.84
N ILE A 11 2.51 -12.95 -7.23
CA ILE A 11 1.30 -12.89 -8.05
C ILE A 11 1.65 -13.29 -9.48
N VAL A 12 2.71 -12.71 -10.04
CA VAL A 12 3.22 -13.06 -11.38
C VAL A 12 3.57 -14.54 -11.47
N ALA A 13 4.23 -15.09 -10.44
CA ALA A 13 4.63 -16.50 -10.43
C ALA A 13 3.48 -17.52 -10.40
N ARG A 14 2.26 -17.12 -10.00
CA ARG A 14 1.11 -18.04 -9.88
C ARG A 14 0.41 -18.34 -11.21
N GLY A 15 0.60 -17.53 -12.25
CA GLY A 15 -0.01 -17.70 -13.57
C GLY A 15 -1.53 -17.45 -13.63
N HIS A 16 -2.31 -17.95 -12.68
CA HIS A 16 -3.72 -17.62 -12.48
C HIS A 16 -3.90 -16.94 -11.12
N TYR A 17 -4.44 -15.71 -11.13
CA TYR A 17 -4.76 -14.94 -9.94
C TYR A 17 -6.26 -14.62 -9.93
N THR A 18 -6.93 -14.89 -8.81
CA THR A 18 -8.39 -14.72 -8.69
C THR A 18 -8.74 -13.47 -7.92
N GLU A 19 -9.92 -12.91 -8.16
CA GLU A 19 -10.46 -11.79 -7.35
C GLU A 19 -10.49 -12.11 -5.86
N ARG A 20 -10.75 -13.38 -5.50
CA ARG A 20 -10.71 -13.83 -4.10
C ARG A 20 -9.31 -13.73 -3.49
N ALA A 21 -8.27 -14.04 -4.26
CA ALA A 21 -6.89 -13.87 -3.82
C ALA A 21 -6.53 -12.37 -3.72
N ALA A 22 -6.95 -11.56 -4.69
CA ALA A 22 -6.79 -10.10 -4.66
C ALA A 22 -7.45 -9.49 -3.41
N ALA A 23 -8.68 -9.89 -3.10
CA ALA A 23 -9.42 -9.41 -1.93
C ALA A 23 -8.71 -9.75 -0.62
N ALA A 24 -8.09 -10.93 -0.50
CA ALA A 24 -7.33 -11.31 0.70
C ALA A 24 -6.10 -10.42 0.92
N VAL A 25 -5.38 -10.09 -0.15
CA VAL A 25 -4.25 -9.17 -0.13
C VAL A 25 -4.71 -7.75 0.22
N VAL A 26 -5.71 -7.24 -0.49
CA VAL A 26 -6.20 -5.86 -0.32
C VAL A 26 -6.81 -5.65 1.07
N ARG A 27 -7.49 -6.65 1.63
CA ARG A 27 -7.92 -6.61 3.03
C ARG A 27 -6.75 -6.34 3.97
N THR A 28 -5.63 -7.04 3.79
CA THR A 28 -4.43 -6.84 4.61
C THR A 28 -3.83 -5.44 4.42
N ILE A 29 -3.79 -4.94 3.18
CA ILE A 29 -3.33 -3.57 2.87
C ILE A 29 -4.20 -2.54 3.60
N VAL A 30 -5.52 -2.67 3.51
CA VAL A 30 -6.47 -1.75 4.16
C VAL A 30 -6.39 -1.85 5.69
N GLU A 31 -6.16 -3.04 6.26
CA GLU A 31 -5.90 -3.21 7.70
C GLU A 31 -4.63 -2.46 8.14
N VAL A 32 -3.56 -2.50 7.34
CA VAL A 32 -2.35 -1.71 7.60
C VAL A 32 -2.65 -0.21 7.57
N VAL A 33 -3.37 0.26 6.54
CA VAL A 33 -3.74 1.68 6.41
C VAL A 33 -4.58 2.13 7.60
N GLN A 34 -5.60 1.35 7.96
CA GLN A 34 -6.44 1.62 9.13
C GLN A 34 -5.61 1.70 10.41
N LEU A 35 -4.66 0.78 10.61
CA LEU A 35 -3.81 0.78 11.79
C LEU A 35 -2.92 2.03 11.84
N CYS A 36 -2.30 2.41 10.72
CA CYS A 36 -1.47 3.62 10.63
C CYS A 36 -2.30 4.87 10.94
N HIS A 37 -3.45 5.03 10.27
CA HIS A 37 -4.31 6.20 10.43
C HIS A 37 -4.86 6.32 11.86
N ARG A 38 -5.20 5.20 12.50
CA ARG A 38 -5.63 5.18 13.90
C ARG A 38 -4.53 5.64 14.87
N HIS A 39 -3.27 5.46 14.51
CA HIS A 39 -2.11 5.92 15.28
C HIS A 39 -1.57 7.27 14.80
N GLY A 40 -2.32 7.98 13.93
CA GLY A 40 -1.93 9.29 13.43
C GLY A 40 -0.73 9.25 12.50
N VAL A 41 -0.54 8.18 11.72
CA VAL A 41 0.53 8.05 10.72
C VAL A 41 -0.07 7.96 9.31
N ILE A 42 0.48 8.72 8.36
CA ILE A 42 0.24 8.56 6.92
C ILE A 42 1.47 7.88 6.31
N HIS A 43 1.29 6.82 5.52
CA HIS A 43 2.42 6.12 4.91
C HIS A 43 3.06 6.91 3.78
N ARG A 44 2.25 7.53 2.91
CA ARG A 44 2.63 8.39 1.76
C ARG A 44 3.38 7.73 0.60
N ASP A 45 3.63 6.42 0.64
CA ASP A 45 4.30 5.69 -0.45
C ASP A 45 3.85 4.22 -0.52
N LEU A 46 2.53 3.99 -0.48
CA LEU A 46 2.01 2.64 -0.65
C LEU A 46 2.12 2.20 -2.10
N LYS A 47 2.81 1.10 -2.32
CA LYS A 47 3.04 0.44 -3.61
C LYS A 47 3.36 -1.05 -3.38
N PRO A 48 3.17 -1.93 -4.37
CA PRO A 48 3.42 -3.36 -4.22
C PRO A 48 4.81 -3.71 -3.66
N GLU A 49 5.84 -2.96 -4.05
CA GLU A 49 7.24 -3.12 -3.63
C GLU A 49 7.40 -2.92 -2.11
N ASN A 50 6.55 -2.07 -1.51
CA ASN A 50 6.53 -1.81 -0.08
C ASN A 50 5.69 -2.83 0.71
N PHE A 51 5.28 -3.93 0.09
CA PHE A 51 4.62 -5.06 0.76
C PHE A 51 5.41 -6.35 0.56
N LEU A 52 5.96 -6.87 1.66
CA LEU A 52 6.76 -8.09 1.66
C LEU A 52 6.07 -9.23 2.41
N PHE A 53 6.22 -10.44 1.91
CA PHE A 53 5.86 -11.63 2.66
C PHE A 53 6.93 -11.96 3.71
N ALA A 54 6.50 -12.27 4.93
CA ALA A 54 7.40 -12.62 6.03
C ALA A 54 8.32 -13.81 5.72
N ASN A 55 7.82 -14.84 5.03
CA ASN A 55 8.56 -16.05 4.67
C ASN A 55 7.96 -16.71 3.42
N LYS A 56 8.57 -17.79 2.89
CA LYS A 56 8.18 -18.45 1.63
C LYS A 56 6.90 -19.31 1.67
N LYS A 57 6.26 -19.48 2.84
CA LYS A 57 5.04 -20.30 2.94
C LYS A 57 3.87 -19.63 2.22
N GLU A 58 2.94 -20.46 1.74
CA GLU A 58 1.77 -20.00 1.00
C GLU A 58 0.89 -19.04 1.82
N ASN A 59 0.72 -19.33 3.12
CA ASN A 59 -0.03 -18.52 4.07
C ASN A 59 0.82 -17.48 4.81
N SER A 60 1.98 -17.11 4.25
CA SER A 60 2.86 -16.14 4.89
C SER A 60 2.13 -14.82 5.12
N PRO A 61 2.28 -14.20 6.31
CA PRO A 61 1.80 -12.84 6.54
C PRO A 61 2.43 -11.86 5.53
N LEU A 62 1.61 -10.93 5.03
CA LEU A 62 2.04 -9.78 4.25
C LEU A 62 2.33 -8.62 5.22
N LYS A 63 3.42 -7.89 4.99
CA LYS A 63 3.87 -6.80 5.86
C LYS A 63 4.16 -5.56 5.03
N ALA A 64 3.67 -4.41 5.46
CA ALA A 64 4.14 -3.14 4.95
C ALA A 64 5.54 -2.83 5.47
N ILE A 65 6.35 -2.21 4.63
CA ILE A 65 7.71 -1.76 4.92
C ILE A 65 7.89 -0.32 4.45
N ASP A 66 9.06 0.25 4.74
CA ASP A 66 9.50 1.55 4.26
C ASP A 66 8.60 2.73 4.66
N PHE A 67 8.69 3.11 5.92
CA PHE A 67 8.07 4.31 6.47
C PHE A 67 8.96 5.56 6.30
N GLY A 68 9.95 5.53 5.40
CA GLY A 68 10.92 6.62 5.23
C GLY A 68 10.29 7.93 4.76
N LEU A 69 9.15 7.84 4.06
CA LEU A 69 8.33 8.99 3.65
C LEU A 69 7.14 9.23 4.57
N SER A 70 6.91 8.43 5.61
CA SER A 70 5.73 8.57 6.45
C SER A 70 5.78 9.85 7.31
N ILE A 71 4.61 10.31 7.74
CA ILE A 71 4.47 11.50 8.60
C ILE A 71 3.38 11.29 9.63
N PHE A 72 3.54 11.95 10.79
CA PHE A 72 2.47 12.03 11.77
C PHE A 72 1.46 13.11 11.39
N PHE A 73 0.18 12.89 11.69
CA PHE A 73 -0.87 13.86 11.45
C PHE A 73 -1.87 13.93 12.60
N LYS A 74 -2.53 15.08 12.72
CA LYS A 74 -3.75 15.25 13.53
C LYS A 74 -4.99 15.32 12.64
N PRO A 75 -6.18 14.94 13.14
CA PRO A 75 -7.41 15.07 12.38
C PRO A 75 -7.60 16.50 11.82
N GLY A 76 -7.80 16.61 10.51
CA GLY A 76 -7.96 17.89 9.81
C GLY A 76 -6.67 18.55 9.33
N GLU A 77 -5.50 18.03 9.70
CA GLU A 77 -4.21 18.52 9.20
C GLU A 77 -4.04 18.22 7.71
N LYS A 78 -3.40 19.17 7.00
CA LYS A 78 -3.15 19.09 5.56
C LYS A 78 -1.68 19.34 5.25
N PHE A 79 -1.17 18.65 4.24
CA PHE A 79 0.23 18.65 3.82
C PHE A 79 0.36 19.11 2.37
N SER A 80 1.57 19.57 2.02
CA SER A 80 1.82 20.27 0.75
C SER A 80 3.02 19.74 -0.05
N GLU A 81 3.80 18.84 0.55
CA GLU A 81 4.95 18.21 -0.07
C GLU A 81 4.50 17.20 -1.13
N ILE A 82 5.11 17.27 -2.31
CA ILE A 82 4.91 16.26 -3.35
C ILE A 82 5.84 15.09 -3.04
N VAL A 83 5.27 13.98 -2.59
CA VAL A 83 6.00 12.78 -2.14
C VAL A 83 5.26 11.52 -2.58
N GLY A 84 5.99 10.41 -2.63
CA GLY A 84 5.49 9.11 -3.05
C GLY A 84 5.82 8.77 -4.50
N SER A 85 5.51 7.53 -4.88
CA SER A 85 5.82 6.98 -6.19
C SER A 85 4.76 7.40 -7.24
N PRO A 86 5.13 8.01 -8.39
CA PRO A 86 4.20 8.66 -9.31
C PRO A 86 2.98 7.84 -9.74
N TYR A 87 3.13 6.55 -10.00
CA TYR A 87 2.04 5.68 -10.45
C TYR A 87 0.95 5.44 -9.39
N TYR A 88 1.30 5.58 -8.11
CA TYR A 88 0.41 5.29 -6.97
C TYR A 88 -0.04 6.57 -6.24
N MET A 89 0.48 7.72 -6.65
CA MET A 89 0.28 9.01 -5.98
C MET A 89 -1.14 9.53 -6.22
N ALA A 90 -1.79 9.98 -5.14
CA ALA A 90 -3.10 10.62 -5.22
C ALA A 90 -3.02 12.01 -5.88
N PRO A 91 -4.02 12.42 -6.68
CA PRO A 91 -3.99 13.71 -7.39
C PRO A 91 -3.94 14.92 -6.44
N GLU A 92 -4.50 14.82 -5.24
CA GLU A 92 -4.44 15.85 -4.20
C GLU A 92 -3.02 16.10 -3.67
N VAL A 93 -2.11 15.12 -3.78
CA VAL A 93 -0.67 15.32 -3.49
C VAL A 93 -0.07 16.30 -4.49
N LEU A 94 -0.40 16.17 -5.78
CA LEU A 94 0.03 17.10 -6.83
C LEU A 94 -0.59 18.50 -6.65
N LYS A 95 -1.80 18.56 -6.08
CA LYS A 95 -2.46 19.81 -5.69
C LYS A 95 -1.93 20.39 -4.37
N ARG A 96 -0.99 19.70 -3.70
CA ARG A 96 -0.35 20.14 -2.46
C ARG A 96 -1.36 20.42 -1.34
N ASN A 97 -2.45 19.67 -1.29
CA ASN A 97 -3.48 19.82 -0.28
C ASN A 97 -4.11 18.45 0.03
N TYR A 98 -3.43 17.67 0.84
CA TYR A 98 -3.80 16.28 1.12
C TYR A 98 -3.70 15.95 2.61
N GLY A 99 -4.34 14.86 3.01
CA GLY A 99 -4.32 14.30 4.36
C GLY A 99 -4.12 12.78 4.29
N PRO A 100 -4.67 12.01 5.22
CA PRO A 100 -4.45 10.55 5.26
C PRO A 100 -5.13 9.78 4.12
N GLU A 101 -6.12 10.37 3.45
CA GLU A 101 -6.89 9.76 2.34
C GLU A 101 -6.00 9.29 1.17
N ILE A 102 -4.84 9.90 0.98
CA ILE A 102 -3.90 9.52 -0.10
C ILE A 102 -3.47 8.06 -0.02
N ASP A 103 -3.37 7.47 1.17
CA ASP A 103 -3.04 6.05 1.34
C ASP A 103 -4.18 5.15 0.80
N ILE A 104 -5.43 5.62 0.89
CA ILE A 104 -6.60 4.91 0.34
C ILE A 104 -6.58 4.96 -1.18
N TRP A 105 -6.21 6.09 -1.78
CA TRP A 105 -6.01 6.18 -3.22
C TRP A 105 -4.95 5.18 -3.70
N SER A 106 -3.78 5.18 -3.06
CA SER A 106 -2.70 4.26 -3.41
C SER A 106 -3.12 2.78 -3.26
N ALA A 107 -3.86 2.43 -2.20
CA ALA A 107 -4.43 1.10 -2.03
C ALA A 107 -5.42 0.73 -3.17
N GLY A 108 -6.20 1.71 -3.65
CA GLY A 108 -7.07 1.54 -4.82
C GLY A 108 -6.30 1.29 -6.11
N VAL A 109 -5.19 1.99 -6.34
CA VAL A 109 -4.30 1.74 -7.48
C VAL A 109 -3.71 0.33 -7.40
N ILE A 110 -3.26 -0.10 -6.22
CA ILE A 110 -2.77 -1.48 -6.03
C ILE A 110 -3.87 -2.49 -6.36
N LEU A 111 -5.10 -2.31 -5.85
CA LEU A 111 -6.23 -3.19 -6.19
C LEU A 111 -6.48 -3.26 -7.69
N TYR A 112 -6.46 -2.12 -8.38
CA TYR A 112 -6.63 -2.09 -9.83
C TYR A 112 -5.59 -2.95 -10.55
N ILE A 113 -4.31 -2.78 -10.21
CA ILE A 113 -3.22 -3.57 -10.80
C ILE A 113 -3.36 -5.06 -10.46
N LEU A 114 -3.80 -5.41 -9.26
CA LEU A 114 -4.02 -6.81 -8.85
C LEU A 114 -5.12 -7.50 -9.68
N LEU A 115 -6.09 -6.74 -10.18
CA LEU A 115 -7.21 -7.28 -10.95
C LEU A 115 -6.98 -7.22 -12.46
N CYS A 116 -6.31 -6.18 -12.95
CA CYS A 116 -6.17 -5.90 -14.38
C CYS A 116 -4.76 -6.17 -14.93
N GLY A 117 -3.77 -6.35 -14.05
CA GLY A 117 -2.36 -6.36 -14.45
C GLY A 117 -1.82 -4.95 -14.72
N VAL A 118 -0.65 -4.91 -15.39
CA VAL A 118 -0.03 -3.70 -15.94
C VAL A 118 -0.30 -3.65 -17.43
#